data_AF-A0A260Z9R6-F1
#
_entry.id   AF-A0A260Z9R6-F1
#
_cell.length_a   1.000
_cell.length_b   1.000
_cell.length_c   1.000
_cell.angle_alpha   90.00
_cell.angle_beta   90.00
_cell.angle_gamma   90.00
#
_symmetry.space_group_name_H-M   'P 1'
#
loop_
_entity.id
_entity.type
_entity.pdbx_description
1 polymer ?
#
loop_
_entity_poly.entity_id
_entity_poly.type
_entity_poly.pdbx_seq_one_letter_code
_entity_poly.pdbx_strand_id
1 'polypeptide(L)'
;MRRLVAAMCPDSCHTNGGCYQGPNGPFCICKPAFYGDSCESAIEMTSPSVPTASVDSDFWAIVFVLVATVFVVVGCVTAAYCYLRSKRSDAVAADEEFAHKARSGAQRVKDFVCRLV
;
A
#
# COMPACT_ATOMS: atom_id res chain seq x y z
N MET A 1 -36.09 -32.72 -29.53
CA MET A 1 -36.87 -32.09 -28.45
C MET A 1 -37.66 -30.94 -29.04
N ARG A 2 -38.95 -30.80 -28.73
CA ARG A 2 -39.77 -29.66 -29.18
C ARG A 2 -39.91 -28.66 -28.03
N ARG A 3 -39.75 -27.37 -28.32
CA ARG A 3 -39.98 -26.29 -27.36
C ARG A 3 -41.49 -26.10 -27.19
N LEU A 4 -41.95 -26.03 -25.95
CA LEU A 4 -43.37 -25.86 -25.64
C LEU A 4 -43.70 -24.37 -25.41
N VAL A 5 -44.98 -24.04 -25.54
CA VAL A 5 -45.52 -22.70 -25.28
C VAL A 5 -45.60 -22.47 -23.77
N ALA A 6 -45.43 -21.22 -23.32
CA ALA A 6 -45.34 -20.84 -21.92
C ALA A 6 -46.46 -21.42 -21.02
N ALA A 7 -47.68 -21.59 -21.53
CA ALA A 7 -48.82 -22.11 -20.76
C ALA A 7 -48.63 -23.54 -20.20
N MET A 8 -47.67 -24.33 -20.70
CA MET A 8 -47.42 -25.71 -20.24
C MET A 8 -46.34 -25.82 -19.17
N CYS A 9 -45.67 -24.71 -18.84
CA CYS A 9 -44.59 -24.65 -17.86
C CYS A 9 -44.77 -23.41 -16.95
N PRO A 10 -44.17 -23.39 -15.76
CA PRO A 10 -44.15 -22.22 -14.91
C PRO A 10 -43.41 -21.03 -15.57
N ASP A 11 -43.84 -19.81 -15.29
CA ASP A 11 -43.30 -18.58 -15.90
C ASP A 11 -41.80 -18.37 -15.61
N SER A 12 -41.33 -18.81 -14.45
CA SER A 12 -39.91 -18.76 -14.06
C SER A 12 -39.04 -19.56 -15.04
N CYS A 13 -39.52 -20.68 -15.55
CA CYS A 13 -38.82 -21.50 -16.52
C CYS A 13 -38.77 -20.86 -17.91
N HIS A 14 -39.80 -20.10 -18.30
CA HIS A 14 -39.76 -19.34 -19.54
C HIS A 14 -38.77 -18.17 -19.48
N THR A 15 -38.71 -17.50 -18.32
CA THR A 15 -37.87 -16.33 -18.09
C THR A 15 -36.39 -16.71 -17.93
N ASN A 16 -36.13 -17.70 -17.08
CA ASN A 16 -34.79 -18.11 -16.66
C ASN A 16 -34.27 -19.36 -17.41
N GLY A 17 -35.00 -19.85 -18.42
CA GLY A 17 -34.68 -21.10 -19.12
C GLY A 17 -35.47 -21.31 -20.41
N GLY A 18 -35.74 -22.58 -20.72
CA GLY A 18 -36.63 -23.00 -21.79
C GLY A 18 -37.40 -24.26 -21.42
N CYS A 19 -38.69 -24.30 -21.77
CA CYS A 19 -39.57 -25.45 -21.56
C CYS A 19 -39.54 -26.39 -22.77
N TYR A 20 -39.30 -27.68 -22.53
CA TYR A 20 -39.16 -28.70 -23.55
C TYR A 20 -40.04 -29.91 -23.24
N GLN A 21 -40.52 -30.58 -24.29
CA GLN A 21 -41.27 -31.83 -24.15
C GLN A 21 -40.32 -33.02 -24.00
N GLY A 22 -40.40 -33.71 -22.87
CA GLY A 22 -39.69 -34.94 -22.57
C GLY A 22 -40.60 -36.18 -22.57
N PRO A 23 -40.02 -37.38 -22.43
CA PRO A 23 -40.77 -38.63 -22.39
C PRO A 23 -41.69 -38.77 -21.16
N ASN A 24 -41.36 -38.08 -20.06
CA ASN A 24 -42.11 -38.11 -18.81
C ASN A 24 -42.98 -36.85 -18.58
N GLY A 25 -43.11 -35.97 -19.58
CA GLY A 25 -43.83 -34.71 -19.48
C GLY A 25 -42.99 -33.47 -19.83
N PRO A 26 -43.55 -32.26 -19.67
CA PRO A 26 -42.81 -31.02 -19.86
C PRO A 26 -41.73 -30.88 -18.78
N PHE A 27 -40.51 -30.49 -19.19
CA PHE A 27 -39.40 -30.23 -18.27
C PHE A 27 -38.67 -28.95 -18.68
N CYS A 28 -37.96 -28.37 -17.72
CA CYS A 28 -37.29 -27.09 -17.85
C CYS A 28 -35.78 -27.26 -17.94
N ILE A 29 -35.17 -26.54 -18.90
CA ILE A 29 -33.71 -26.43 -19.01
C ILE A 29 -33.34 -24.99 -18.65
N CYS A 30 -32.64 -24.84 -17.54
CA CYS A 30 -32.26 -23.53 -17.02
C CYS A 30 -31.07 -22.94 -17.77
N LYS A 31 -31.04 -21.61 -17.88
CA LYS A 31 -29.86 -20.87 -18.35
C LYS A 31 -28.72 -21.05 -17.34
N PRO A 32 -27.46 -20.94 -17.78
CA PRO A 32 -26.34 -20.86 -16.86
C PRO A 32 -26.59 -19.70 -15.87
N ALA A 33 -26.35 -19.95 -14.58
CA ALA A 33 -26.72 -19.11 -13.43
C ALA A 33 -28.13 -19.33 -12.84
N PHE A 34 -28.91 -20.31 -13.28
CA PHE A 34 -30.18 -20.67 -12.63
C PHE A 34 -30.31 -22.19 -12.42
N TYR A 35 -30.98 -22.60 -11.36
CA TYR A 35 -31.23 -23.99 -10.97
C TYR A 35 -32.62 -24.16 -10.32
N GLY A 36 -33.03 -25.41 -10.11
CA GLY A 36 -34.37 -25.77 -9.66
C GLY A 36 -35.23 -26.35 -10.79
N ASP A 37 -36.32 -27.04 -10.43
CA ASP A 37 -37.21 -27.70 -11.39
C ASP A 37 -37.88 -26.71 -12.34
N SER A 38 -38.00 -25.45 -11.92
CA SER A 38 -38.61 -24.36 -12.67
C SER A 38 -37.65 -23.18 -12.88
N CYS A 39 -36.35 -23.37 -12.69
CA CYS A 39 -35.32 -22.33 -12.78
C CYS A 39 -35.61 -21.13 -11.87
N GLU A 40 -36.23 -21.38 -10.72
CA GLU A 40 -36.62 -20.38 -9.73
C GLU A 40 -35.43 -19.83 -8.94
N SER A 41 -34.36 -20.62 -8.80
CA SER A 41 -33.22 -20.25 -7.98
C SER A 41 -32.08 -19.75 -8.86
N ALA A 42 -31.58 -18.54 -8.60
CA ALA A 42 -30.34 -18.09 -9.21
C ALA A 42 -29.16 -18.72 -8.48
N ILE A 43 -28.21 -19.28 -9.23
CA ILE A 43 -26.87 -19.50 -8.71
C ILE A 43 -26.33 -18.10 -8.51
N GLU A 44 -26.31 -17.64 -7.26
CA GLU A 44 -25.52 -16.51 -6.87
C GLU A 44 -24.08 -16.91 -7.23
N MET A 45 -23.66 -16.55 -8.44
CA MET A 45 -22.26 -16.33 -8.71
C MET A 45 -21.92 -15.12 -7.87
N THR A 46 -21.77 -15.35 -6.56
CA THR A 46 -20.81 -14.62 -5.78
C THR A 46 -19.49 -14.87 -6.52
N SER A 47 -19.23 -14.02 -7.52
CA SER A 47 -17.92 -13.42 -7.71
C SER A 47 -17.35 -13.36 -6.31
N PRO A 48 -16.21 -14.03 -6.03
CA PRO A 48 -15.71 -14.15 -4.67
C PRO A 48 -15.86 -12.78 -4.05
N SER A 49 -16.81 -12.69 -3.13
CA SER A 49 -17.05 -11.49 -2.38
C SER A 49 -15.80 -11.40 -1.54
N VAL A 50 -14.76 -10.77 -2.10
CA VAL A 50 -13.81 -10.04 -1.30
C VAL A 50 -14.73 -9.17 -0.45
N PRO A 51 -14.87 -9.46 0.85
CA PRO A 51 -15.75 -8.67 1.67
C PRO A 51 -15.27 -7.23 1.54
N THR A 52 -16.08 -6.37 0.94
CA THR A 52 -15.96 -4.91 1.00
C THR A 52 -16.31 -4.39 2.40
N ALA A 53 -16.37 -5.29 3.40
CA ALA A 53 -16.47 -4.95 4.81
C ALA A 53 -15.05 -4.80 5.40
N SER A 54 -14.73 -3.55 5.79
CA SER A 54 -13.68 -3.08 6.72
C SER A 54 -12.47 -2.29 6.17
N VAL A 55 -12.26 -2.14 4.86
CA VAL A 55 -11.09 -1.38 4.37
C VAL A 55 -11.08 0.11 4.77
N ASP A 56 -12.19 0.67 5.25
CA ASP A 56 -12.25 2.06 5.71
C ASP A 56 -11.48 2.32 7.03
N SER A 57 -11.49 1.38 7.99
CA SER A 57 -10.77 1.54 9.27
C SER A 57 -9.31 1.07 9.18
N ASP A 58 -9.05 0.09 8.32
CA ASP A 58 -7.70 -0.44 8.10
C ASP A 58 -6.84 0.51 7.26
N PHE A 59 -7.43 1.31 6.35
CA PHE A 59 -6.69 2.28 5.56
C PHE A 59 -6.09 3.39 6.42
N TRP A 60 -6.87 4.00 7.31
CA TRP A 60 -6.36 5.02 8.23
C TRP A 60 -5.32 4.44 9.20
N ALA A 61 -5.51 3.21 9.68
CA ALA A 61 -4.52 2.53 10.51
C ALA A 61 -3.18 2.36 9.77
N ILE A 62 -3.20 1.88 8.51
CA ILE A 62 -1.99 1.75 7.68
C ILE A 62 -1.35 3.12 7.43
N VAL A 63 -2.15 4.15 7.12
CA VAL A 63 -1.66 5.52 6.91
C VAL A 63 -1.00 6.06 8.19
N PHE A 64 -1.59 5.87 9.37
CA PHE A 64 -1.00 6.30 10.64
C PHE A 64 0.31 5.57 10.94
N VAL A 65 0.40 4.27 10.69
CA VAL A 65 1.65 3.51 10.86
C VAL A 65 2.72 4.04 9.91
N LEU A 66 2.39 4.23 8.63
CA LEU A 66 3.34 4.76 7.64
C LEU A 66 3.84 6.15 8.04
N VAL A 67 2.92 7.05 8.41
CA VAL A 67 3.26 8.40 8.86
C VAL A 67 4.15 8.35 10.11
N ALA A 68 3.81 7.53 11.11
CA ALA A 68 4.63 7.35 12.31
C ALA A 68 6.04 6.83 11.99
N THR A 69 6.17 5.85 11.08
CA THR A 69 7.49 5.34 10.67
C THR A 69 8.32 6.41 9.97
N VAL A 70 7.72 7.23 9.12
CA VAL A 70 8.41 8.35 8.46
C VAL A 70 8.88 9.37 9.48
N PHE A 71 8.05 9.74 10.47
CA PHE A 71 8.47 10.66 11.53
C PHE A 71 9.62 10.12 12.37
N VAL A 72 9.61 8.82 12.70
CA VAL A 72 10.72 8.16 13.43
C VAL A 72 11.99 8.19 12.59
N VAL A 73 11.92 7.84 11.30
CA VAL A 73 13.08 7.87 10.39
C VAL A 73 13.63 9.30 10.25
N VAL A 74 12.77 10.30 10.04
CA VAL A 74 13.17 11.70 9.95
C VAL A 74 13.81 12.17 11.26
N GLY A 75 13.26 11.78 12.40
CA GLY A 75 13.84 12.05 13.72
C GLY A 75 15.23 11.43 13.87
N CYS A 76 15.39 10.15 13.52
CA CYS A 76 16.68 9.45 13.55
C CYS A 76 17.70 10.10 12.61
N VAL A 77 17.30 10.45 11.37
CA VAL A 77 18.17 11.13 10.40
C VAL A 77 18.57 12.50 10.91
N THR A 78 17.65 13.26 11.50
CA THR A 78 17.94 14.59 12.07
C THR A 78 18.88 14.47 13.26
N ALA A 79 18.67 13.51 14.16
CA ALA A 79 19.56 13.25 15.28
C ALA A 79 20.96 12.83 14.82
N ALA A 80 21.04 11.91 13.85
CA ALA A 80 22.32 11.49 13.25
C ALA A 80 23.02 12.66 12.55
N TYR A 81 22.27 13.49 11.82
CA TYR A 81 22.81 14.68 11.18
C TYR A 81 23.36 15.68 12.20
N CYS A 82 22.60 15.97 13.26
CA CYS A 82 23.05 16.85 14.35
C CYS A 82 24.25 16.27 15.09
N TYR A 83 24.29 14.95 15.32
CA TYR A 83 25.43 14.27 15.94
C TYR A 83 26.69 14.39 15.08
N LEU A 84 26.58 14.10 13.78
CA LEU A 84 27.69 14.24 12.83
C LEU A 84 28.13 15.69 12.69
N ARG A 85 27.18 16.63 12.67
CA ARG A 85 27.47 18.06 12.62
C ARG A 85 28.18 18.53 13.88
N SER A 86 27.75 18.11 15.07
CA SER A 86 28.43 18.44 16.33
C SER A 86 29.86 17.92 16.32
N LYS A 87 30.05 16.65 15.95
CA LYS A 87 31.39 16.05 15.86
C LYS A 87 32.28 16.78 14.84
N ARG A 88 31.69 17.24 13.73
CA ARG A 88 32.40 18.05 12.73
C ARG A 88 32.76 19.43 13.29
N SER A 89 31.87 20.07 14.04
CA SER A 89 32.17 21.33 14.73
C SER A 89 33.32 21.17 15.72
N ASP A 90 33.36 20.08 16.48
CA ASP A 90 34.46 19.79 17.41
C ASP A 90 35.79 19.58 16.68
N ALA A 91 35.76 18.86 15.54
CA ALA A 91 36.93 18.65 14.70
C ALA A 91 37.42 19.95 14.03
N VAL A 92 36.50 20.82 13.59
CA VAL A 92 36.83 22.12 13.00
C VAL A 92 37.40 23.07 14.07
N ALA A 93 36.82 23.10 15.27
CA ALA A 93 37.32 23.91 16.37
C ALA A 93 38.74 23.50 16.80
N ALA A 94 39.04 22.19 16.80
CA ALA A 94 40.39 21.70 17.08
C ALA A 94 41.39 22.17 16.02
N ASP A 95 41.04 22.10 14.73
CA ASP A 95 41.90 22.55 13.62
C ASP A 95 42.18 24.06 13.69
N GLU A 96 41.17 24.88 14.02
CA GLU A 96 41.35 26.32 14.22
C GLU A 96 42.32 26.64 15.38
N GLU A 97 42.27 25.88 16.48
CA GLU A 97 43.21 26.08 17.59
C GLU A 97 44.66 25.73 17.18
N PHE A 98 44.86 24.65 16.44
CA PHE A 98 46.18 24.30 15.90
C PHE A 98 46.67 25.32 14.87
N ALA A 99 45.79 25.79 13.98
CA ALA A 99 46.10 26.82 13.00
C ALA A 99 46.52 28.14 13.69
N HIS A 100 45.83 28.53 14.76
CA HIS A 100 46.17 29.72 15.55
C HIS A 100 47.54 29.57 16.24
N LYS A 101 47.80 28.42 16.90
CA LYS A 101 49.11 28.14 17.52
C LYS A 101 50.25 28.13 16.51
N ALA A 102 50.06 27.51 15.34
CA ALA A 102 51.05 27.48 14.26
C ALA A 102 51.39 28.89 13.75
N ARG A 103 50.38 29.75 13.55
CA ARG A 103 50.58 31.14 13.13
C ARG A 103 51.36 31.94 14.17
N SER A 104 51.08 31.74 15.46
CA SER A 104 51.80 32.41 16.54
C SER A 104 53.29 32.03 16.60
N GLY A 105 53.61 30.75 16.35
CA GLY A 105 54.98 30.26 16.28
C GLY A 105 55.74 30.85 15.09
N ALA A 106 55.12 30.86 13.91
CA ALA A 106 55.71 31.44 12.71
C ALA A 106 55.99 32.95 12.87
N GLN A 107 55.10 33.67 13.55
CA GLN A 107 55.29 35.11 13.83
C GLN A 107 56.51 35.35 14.73
N ARG A 108 56.69 34.54 15.78
CA ARG A 108 57.84 34.64 16.69
C ARG A 108 59.16 34.35 15.98
N VAL A 109 59.19 33.35 15.10
CA VAL A 109 60.39 33.05 14.30
C VAL A 109 60.72 34.23 13.39
N LYS A 110 59.72 34.83 12.73
CA LYS A 110 59.91 36.04 11.92
C LYS A 110 60.48 37.20 12.73
N ASP A 111 59.96 37.47 13.92
CA ASP A 111 60.46 38.55 14.80
C ASP A 111 61.91 38.31 15.24
N PHE A 112 62.27 37.07 15.55
CA PHE A 112 63.66 36.73 15.89
C PHE A 112 64.60 36.96 14.71
N VAL A 113 64.21 36.56 13.49
CA VAL A 113 65.02 36.77 12.29
C VAL A 113 65.15 38.26 11.96
N CYS A 114 64.08 39.04 12.05
CA CYS A 114 64.13 40.49 11.84
C CYS A 114 65.02 41.24 12.84
N ARG A 115 65.29 40.68 14.02
CA ARG A 115 66.22 41.28 15.00
C ARG A 115 67.67 40.88 14.78
N LEU A 116 67.93 39.87 13.96
CA LEU A 116 69.28 39.36 13.66
C LEU A 116 69.91 40.02 12.41
N VAL A 117 69.10 40.69 11.60
CA VAL A 117 69.51 41.48 10.41
C VAL A 117 69.50 42.96 10.77
#